data_AF-U1NLG6-F1
#
_entry.id   AF-U1NLG6-F1
#
_cell.length_a   1.000
_cell.length_b   1.000
_cell.length_c   1.000
_cell.angle_alpha   90.00
_cell.angle_beta   90.00
_cell.angle_gamma   90.00
#
_symmetry.space_group_name_H-M   'P 1'
#
loop_
_entity.id
_entity.type
_entity.pdbx_description
1 polymer ?
#
loop_
_entity_poly.entity_id
_entity_poly.type
_entity_poly.pdbx_seq_one_letter_code
_entity_poly.pdbx_strand_id
1 'polypeptide(L)'
;MSGKRSQKTVRETVITAIGEMVGDNDLRMIAGLLAGVYLLCIALGLLAGFPIGGIVNTLRAVTVFAAGYGMLVLALNLHWGYTGLFNIGVAGFMAIGTYVTAILSSPPTMMPGPGLGLPVPIAILGGMVATAIAGLLTALPALKMRADYLAIVTVALSEIIRLSIKSQSLAEFSF
;
A
#
# COMPACT_ATOMS: atom_id res chain seq x y z
N MET A 1 20.59 -32.82 -17.15
CA MET A 1 21.11 -32.70 -15.76
C MET A 1 21.60 -31.28 -15.38
N SER A 2 21.47 -30.25 -16.24
CA SER A 2 22.08 -28.92 -16.03
C SER A 2 21.27 -27.94 -15.13
N GLY A 3 19.93 -28.07 -15.07
CA GLY A 3 19.07 -27.09 -14.38
C GLY A 3 19.12 -27.08 -12.84
N LYS A 4 19.59 -28.15 -12.18
CA LYS A 4 19.60 -28.24 -10.70
C LYS A 4 20.74 -27.48 -10.02
N ARG A 5 21.84 -27.17 -10.74
CA ARG A 5 22.99 -26.41 -10.18
C ARG A 5 22.70 -24.92 -10.09
N SER A 6 22.05 -24.33 -11.11
CA SER A 6 21.73 -22.90 -11.15
C SER A 6 20.74 -22.47 -10.06
N GLN A 7 19.76 -23.31 -9.71
CA GLN A 7 18.84 -23.02 -8.60
C GLN A 7 19.50 -23.07 -7.23
N LYS A 8 20.53 -23.89 -7.06
CA LYS A 8 21.23 -24.06 -5.78
C LYS A 8 22.04 -22.80 -5.43
N THR A 9 22.72 -22.22 -6.43
CA THR A 9 23.48 -20.97 -6.29
C THR A 9 22.57 -19.78 -5.98
N VAL A 10 21.43 -19.64 -6.66
CA VAL A 10 20.46 -18.55 -6.36
C VAL A 10 19.92 -18.67 -4.94
N ARG A 11 19.58 -19.88 -4.49
CA ARG A 11 19.08 -20.10 -3.13
C ARG A 11 20.14 -19.78 -2.08
N GLU A 12 21.40 -20.16 -2.31
CA GLU A 12 22.52 -19.82 -1.42
C GLU A 12 22.78 -18.31 -1.40
N THR A 13 22.73 -17.60 -2.53
CA THR A 13 22.84 -16.13 -2.58
C THR A 13 21.72 -15.43 -1.81
N VAL A 14 20.47 -15.89 -1.96
CA VAL A 14 19.33 -15.34 -1.23
C VAL A 14 19.47 -15.58 0.28
N ILE A 15 19.90 -16.79 0.68
CA ILE A 15 20.10 -17.12 2.09
C ILE A 15 21.23 -16.28 2.70
N THR A 16 22.35 -16.09 1.99
CA THR A 16 23.46 -15.25 2.45
C THR A 16 23.05 -13.78 2.53
N ALA A 17 22.33 -13.25 1.54
CA ALA A 17 21.83 -11.87 1.56
C ALA A 17 20.82 -11.64 2.70
N ILE A 18 19.95 -12.61 2.99
CA ILE A 18 19.05 -12.55 4.16
C ILE A 18 19.87 -12.60 5.46
N GLY A 19 20.90 -13.43 5.52
CA GLY A 19 21.80 -13.53 6.68
C GLY A 19 22.56 -12.23 6.96
N GLU A 20 23.04 -11.55 5.92
CA GLU A 20 23.71 -10.25 6.03
C GLU A 20 22.73 -9.15 6.46
N MET A 21 21.51 -9.10 5.87
CA MET A 21 20.47 -8.17 6.31
C MET A 21 20.06 -8.36 7.78
N VAL A 22 20.11 -9.60 8.29
CA VAL A 22 19.82 -9.91 9.71
C VAL A 22 20.98 -9.53 10.64
N GLY A 23 22.21 -9.47 10.11
CA GLY A 23 23.40 -9.06 10.84
C GLY A 23 23.48 -7.55 11.10
N ASP A 24 22.78 -6.75 10.30
CA ASP A 24 22.76 -5.29 10.44
C ASP A 24 21.95 -4.84 11.65
N ASN A 25 22.49 -3.85 12.37
CA ASN A 25 21.87 -3.29 13.57
C ASN A 25 20.48 -2.69 13.27
N ASP A 26 20.28 -2.20 12.05
CA ASP A 26 19.03 -1.56 11.61
C ASP A 26 17.86 -2.54 11.57
N LEU A 27 18.07 -3.79 11.12
CA LEU A 27 16.99 -4.78 11.11
C LEU A 27 16.60 -5.15 12.55
N ARG A 28 17.58 -5.25 13.45
CA ARG A 28 17.33 -5.51 14.87
C ARG A 28 16.59 -4.33 15.52
N MET A 29 16.90 -3.09 15.15
CA MET A 29 16.19 -1.90 15.63
C MET A 29 14.75 -1.87 15.13
N ILE A 30 14.50 -2.19 13.85
CA ILE A 30 13.14 -2.26 13.27
C ILE A 30 12.33 -3.39 13.93
N ALA A 31 12.91 -4.58 14.07
CA ALA A 31 12.25 -5.71 14.71
C ALA A 31 11.97 -5.43 16.19
N GLY A 32 12.90 -4.79 16.89
CA GLY A 32 12.73 -4.35 18.28
C GLY A 32 11.62 -3.32 18.44
N LEU A 33 11.56 -2.31 17.55
CA LEU A 33 10.50 -1.32 17.53
C LEU A 33 9.12 -1.96 17.29
N LEU A 34 9.01 -2.85 16.30
CA LEU A 34 7.75 -3.56 16.00
C LEU A 34 7.31 -4.43 17.18
N ALA A 35 8.23 -5.19 17.78
CA ALA A 35 7.94 -6.00 18.97
C ALA A 35 7.49 -5.12 20.14
N GLY A 36 8.16 -3.98 20.38
CA GLY A 36 7.78 -3.01 21.39
C GLY A 36 6.37 -2.45 21.19
N VAL A 37 6.03 -2.07 19.95
CA VAL A 37 4.68 -1.59 19.59
C VAL A 37 3.64 -2.68 19.80
N TYR A 38 3.90 -3.92 19.41
CA TYR A 38 2.96 -5.02 19.60
C TYR A 38 2.75 -5.37 21.08
N LEU A 39 3.82 -5.39 21.87
CA LEU A 39 3.73 -5.61 23.32
C LEU A 39 2.94 -4.49 23.99
N LEU A 40 3.14 -3.23 23.58
CA LEU A 40 2.37 -2.10 24.05
C LEU A 40 0.88 -2.25 23.70
N CYS A 41 0.55 -2.63 22.46
CA CYS A 41 -0.84 -2.88 22.05
C CYS A 41 -1.51 -4.01 22.86
N ILE A 42 -0.77 -5.09 23.15
CA ILE A 42 -1.27 -6.19 23.98
C ILE A 42 -1.48 -5.72 25.41
N ALA A 43 -0.51 -5.02 26.00
CA ALA A 43 -0.61 -4.50 27.36
C ALA A 43 -1.80 -3.55 27.52
N LEU A 44 -1.96 -2.58 26.60
CA LEU A 44 -3.10 -1.68 26.59
C LEU A 44 -4.42 -2.41 26.34
N GLY A 45 -4.44 -3.41 25.46
CA GLY A 45 -5.62 -4.23 25.20
C GLY A 45 -6.09 -5.01 26.43
N LEU A 46 -5.14 -5.58 27.18
CA LEU A 46 -5.42 -6.28 28.44
C LEU A 46 -5.86 -5.31 29.55
N LEU A 47 -5.19 -4.16 29.68
CA LEU A 47 -5.53 -3.13 30.67
C LEU A 47 -6.92 -2.53 30.42
N ALA A 48 -7.31 -2.35 29.16
CA ALA A 48 -8.63 -1.87 28.77
C ALA A 48 -9.71 -2.97 28.82
N GLY A 49 -9.36 -4.22 29.17
CA GLY A 49 -10.30 -5.32 29.32
C GLY A 49 -10.85 -5.87 28.01
N PHE A 50 -10.15 -5.70 26.89
CA PHE A 50 -10.60 -6.26 25.62
C PHE A 50 -10.55 -7.80 25.61
N PRO A 51 -11.54 -8.48 24.99
CA PRO A 51 -11.45 -9.91 24.75
C PRO A 51 -10.27 -10.22 23.82
N ILE A 52 -9.74 -11.45 23.88
CA ILE A 52 -8.59 -11.89 23.07
C ILE A 52 -8.82 -11.61 21.57
N GLY A 53 -10.04 -11.82 21.07
CA GLY A 53 -10.40 -11.51 19.69
C GLY A 53 -10.27 -10.02 19.33
N GLY A 54 -10.55 -9.12 20.27
CA GLY A 54 -10.36 -7.67 20.09
C GLY A 54 -8.88 -7.30 19.99
N ILE A 55 -8.03 -7.89 20.84
CA ILE A 55 -6.58 -7.69 20.80
C ILE A 55 -6.00 -8.17 19.47
N VAL A 56 -6.37 -9.37 19.02
CA VAL A 56 -5.92 -9.92 17.73
C VAL A 56 -6.37 -9.06 16.56
N ASN A 57 -7.61 -8.53 16.57
CA ASN A 57 -8.08 -7.64 15.51
C ASN A 57 -7.29 -6.32 15.48
N THR A 58 -6.97 -5.75 16.64
CA THR A 58 -6.14 -4.54 16.73
C THR A 58 -4.73 -4.79 16.19
N LEU A 59 -4.10 -5.90 16.57
CA LEU A 59 -2.78 -6.27 16.03
C LEU A 59 -2.82 -6.44 14.51
N ARG A 60 -3.86 -7.12 13.98
CA ARG A 60 -4.06 -7.24 12.52
C ARG A 60 -4.15 -5.87 11.86
N ALA A 61 -4.94 -4.95 12.41
CA ALA A 61 -5.12 -3.61 11.87
C ALA A 61 -3.80 -2.83 11.86
N VAL A 62 -3.08 -2.82 12.98
CA VAL A 62 -1.76 -2.16 13.10
C VAL A 62 -0.79 -2.72 12.07
N THR A 63 -0.72 -4.05 11.90
CA THR A 63 0.15 -4.68 10.90
C THR A 63 -0.20 -4.27 9.47
N VAL A 64 -1.49 -4.26 9.12
CA VAL A 64 -1.95 -3.86 7.78
C VAL A 64 -1.59 -2.40 7.50
N PHE A 65 -1.85 -1.49 8.45
CA PHE A 65 -1.49 -0.07 8.28
C PHE A 65 0.02 0.13 8.24
N ALA A 66 0.79 -0.53 9.11
CA ALA A 66 2.25 -0.44 9.13
C ALA A 66 2.86 -0.92 7.81
N ALA A 67 2.38 -2.07 7.28
CA ALA A 67 2.81 -2.56 5.97
C ALA A 67 2.41 -1.60 4.83
N GLY A 68 1.17 -1.08 4.87
CA GLY A 68 0.67 -0.11 3.87
C GLY A 68 1.48 1.19 3.82
N TYR A 69 1.73 1.80 4.98
CA TYR A 69 2.54 3.01 5.08
C TYR A 69 4.03 2.73 4.81
N GLY A 70 4.55 1.56 5.20
CA GLY A 70 5.90 1.14 4.85
C GLY A 70 6.10 1.06 3.34
N MET A 71 5.16 0.44 2.62
CA MET A 71 5.17 0.42 1.15
C MET A 71 5.08 1.83 0.55
N LEU A 72 4.26 2.72 1.12
CA LEU A 72 4.15 4.11 0.67
C LEU A 72 5.48 4.86 0.83
N VAL A 73 6.16 4.71 1.97
CA VAL A 73 7.47 5.31 2.21
C VAL A 73 8.51 4.78 1.23
N LEU A 74 8.50 3.48 0.94
CA LEU A 74 9.38 2.90 -0.09
C LEU A 74 9.08 3.46 -1.48
N ALA A 75 7.80 3.63 -1.85
CA ALA A 75 7.40 4.23 -3.12
C ALA A 75 7.84 5.71 -3.23
N LEU A 76 7.71 6.48 -2.15
CA LEU A 76 8.18 7.86 -2.09
C LEU A 76 9.71 7.95 -2.19
N ASN A 77 10.43 7.06 -1.52
CA ASN A 77 11.89 6.96 -1.67
C ASN A 77 12.27 6.62 -3.11
N LEU A 78 11.48 5.79 -3.81
CA LEU A 78 11.73 5.50 -5.22
C LEU A 78 11.57 6.74 -6.11
N HIS A 79 10.50 7.52 -5.93
CA HIS A 79 10.25 8.74 -6.71
C HIS A 79 11.28 9.83 -6.39
N TRP A 80 11.46 10.19 -5.12
CA TRP A 80 12.33 11.31 -4.78
C TRP A 80 13.81 10.92 -4.80
N GLY A 81 14.14 9.74 -4.26
CA GLY A 81 15.52 9.29 -4.13
C GLY A 81 16.16 8.90 -5.46
N TYR A 82 15.43 8.23 -6.37
CA TYR A 82 16.02 7.73 -7.61
C TYR A 82 15.70 8.56 -8.84
N THR A 83 14.49 9.12 -8.96
CA THR A 83 14.11 9.90 -10.15
C THR A 83 14.18 11.40 -9.93
N GLY A 84 14.35 11.86 -8.68
CA GLY A 84 14.36 13.29 -8.33
C GLY A 84 13.00 13.96 -8.47
N LEU A 85 11.93 13.18 -8.70
CA LEU A 85 10.58 13.68 -8.91
C LEU A 85 9.82 13.70 -7.58
N PHE A 86 9.40 14.90 -7.17
CA PHE A 86 8.65 15.06 -5.93
C PHE A 86 7.16 14.77 -6.17
N ASN A 87 6.61 13.76 -5.50
CA ASN A 87 5.20 13.36 -5.58
C ASN A 87 4.55 13.47 -4.18
N ILE A 88 3.74 14.50 -3.98
CA ILE A 88 3.01 14.73 -2.73
C ILE A 88 1.62 14.06 -2.77
N GLY A 89 1.08 13.82 -3.97
CA GLY A 89 -0.23 13.21 -4.20
C GLY A 89 -0.29 11.69 -4.10
N VAL A 90 0.72 11.04 -3.51
CA VAL A 90 0.81 9.56 -3.45
C VAL A 90 -0.43 8.92 -2.80
N ALA A 91 -1.06 9.59 -1.85
CA ALA A 91 -2.28 9.13 -1.19
C ALA A 91 -3.47 8.99 -2.16
N GLY A 92 -3.57 9.85 -3.17
CA GLY A 92 -4.60 9.77 -4.20
C GLY A 92 -4.43 8.52 -5.07
N PHE A 93 -3.20 8.21 -5.48
CA PHE A 93 -2.92 6.98 -6.23
C PHE A 93 -3.17 5.72 -5.39
N MET A 94 -2.79 5.75 -4.10
CA MET A 94 -3.13 4.68 -3.16
C MET A 94 -4.64 4.50 -3.03
N ALA A 95 -5.41 5.59 -2.95
CA ALA A 95 -6.87 5.53 -2.91
C ALA A 95 -7.41 4.84 -4.17
N ILE A 96 -7.02 5.25 -5.38
CA ILE A 96 -7.47 4.60 -6.62
C ILE A 96 -7.25 3.09 -6.58
N GLY A 97 -6.02 2.64 -6.27
CA GLY A 97 -5.69 1.22 -6.24
C GLY A 97 -6.52 0.45 -5.22
N THR A 98 -6.58 0.94 -3.99
CA THR A 98 -7.32 0.28 -2.90
C THR A 98 -8.83 0.23 -3.15
N TYR A 99 -9.45 1.32 -3.61
CA TYR A 99 -10.88 1.35 -3.91
C TYR A 99 -11.23 0.46 -5.12
N VAL A 100 -10.43 0.46 -6.18
CA VAL A 100 -10.67 -0.42 -7.34
C VAL A 100 -10.52 -1.89 -6.94
N THR A 101 -9.47 -2.25 -6.18
CA THR A 101 -9.32 -3.61 -5.65
C THR A 101 -10.46 -4.00 -4.71
N ALA A 102 -10.94 -3.07 -3.87
CA ALA A 102 -12.09 -3.32 -3.01
C ALA A 102 -13.37 -3.57 -3.82
N ILE A 103 -13.68 -2.74 -4.81
CA ILE A 103 -14.83 -2.91 -5.70
C ILE A 103 -14.76 -4.25 -6.47
N LEU A 104 -13.59 -4.60 -7.01
CA LEU A 104 -13.43 -5.84 -7.77
C LEU A 104 -13.57 -7.10 -6.89
N SER A 105 -13.04 -7.07 -5.66
CA SER A 105 -13.08 -8.24 -4.75
C SER A 105 -14.35 -8.34 -3.92
N SER A 106 -15.11 -7.24 -3.77
CA SER A 106 -16.32 -7.24 -2.94
C SER A 106 -17.42 -8.07 -3.58
N PRO A 107 -18.17 -8.87 -2.79
CA PRO A 107 -19.30 -9.63 -3.30
C PRO A 107 -20.37 -8.71 -3.91
N PRO A 108 -21.07 -9.14 -4.98
CA PRO A 108 -22.17 -8.36 -5.57
C PRO A 108 -23.34 -8.08 -4.62
N THR A 109 -23.40 -8.81 -3.50
CA THR A 109 -24.44 -8.68 -2.47
C THR A 109 -24.12 -7.63 -1.39
N MET A 110 -22.91 -7.07 -1.37
CA MET A 110 -22.58 -5.96 -0.48
C MET A 110 -23.14 -4.65 -1.05
N MET A 111 -24.30 -4.22 -0.55
CA MET A 111 -24.74 -2.83 -0.69
C MET A 111 -23.96 -1.93 0.28
N PRO A 112 -23.57 -0.70 -0.12
CA PRO A 112 -23.82 -0.03 -1.40
C PRO A 112 -22.59 -0.09 -2.33
N GLY A 113 -22.69 -0.76 -3.48
CA GLY A 113 -21.68 -0.67 -4.54
C GLY A 113 -21.69 -1.83 -5.54
N PRO A 114 -21.13 -1.63 -6.75
CA PRO A 114 -21.02 -2.66 -7.79
C PRO A 114 -19.88 -3.63 -7.46
N GLY A 115 -20.06 -4.48 -6.44
CA GLY A 115 -19.13 -5.56 -6.15
C GLY A 115 -19.10 -6.58 -7.27
N LEU A 116 -17.92 -6.87 -7.84
CA LEU A 116 -17.80 -7.82 -8.95
C LEU A 116 -17.47 -9.26 -8.49
N GLY A 117 -17.18 -9.46 -7.20
CA GLY A 117 -16.91 -10.78 -6.62
C GLY A 117 -15.72 -11.54 -7.22
N LEU A 118 -14.78 -10.82 -7.85
CA LEU A 118 -13.63 -11.43 -8.49
C LEU A 118 -12.64 -11.97 -7.45
N PRO A 119 -11.88 -13.04 -7.77
CA PRO A 119 -10.80 -13.53 -6.93
C PRO A 119 -9.80 -12.42 -6.57
N VAL A 120 -9.35 -12.40 -5.31
CA VAL A 120 -8.44 -11.38 -4.76
C VAL A 120 -7.22 -11.11 -5.65
N PRO A 121 -6.51 -12.10 -6.23
CA PRO A 121 -5.37 -11.82 -7.11
C PRO A 121 -5.74 -11.00 -8.35
N ILE A 122 -6.92 -11.26 -8.94
CA ILE A 122 -7.40 -10.53 -10.12
C ILE A 122 -7.82 -9.11 -9.72
N ALA A 123 -8.44 -8.95 -8.56
CA ALA A 123 -8.80 -7.64 -8.02
C ALA A 123 -7.55 -6.77 -7.72
N ILE A 124 -6.46 -7.37 -7.23
CA ILE A 124 -5.19 -6.68 -7.03
C ILE A 124 -4.63 -6.21 -8.38
N LEU A 125 -4.58 -7.10 -9.39
CA LEU A 125 -4.13 -6.73 -10.73
C LEU A 125 -4.97 -5.61 -11.35
N GLY A 126 -6.29 -5.66 -11.18
CA GLY A 126 -7.18 -4.59 -11.65
C GLY A 126 -6.89 -3.25 -10.96
N GLY A 127 -6.65 -3.24 -9.65
CA GLY A 127 -6.24 -2.04 -8.92
C GLY A 127 -4.88 -1.50 -9.36
N MET A 128 -3.92 -2.38 -9.63
CA MET A 128 -2.61 -2.00 -10.17
C MET A 128 -2.74 -1.36 -11.56
N VAL A 129 -3.52 -1.97 -12.46
CA VAL A 129 -3.76 -1.45 -13.81
C VAL A 129 -4.46 -0.10 -13.75
N ALA A 130 -5.52 0.04 -12.95
CA ALA A 130 -6.22 1.31 -12.79
C ALA A 130 -5.31 2.43 -12.24
N THR A 131 -4.48 2.11 -11.25
CA THR A 131 -3.52 3.07 -10.69
C THR A 131 -2.44 3.43 -11.70
N ALA A 132 -1.97 2.46 -12.49
CA ALA A 132 -0.99 2.71 -13.55
C ALA A 132 -1.55 3.61 -14.65
N ILE A 133 -2.82 3.41 -15.05
CA ILE A 133 -3.51 4.28 -16.01
C ILE A 133 -3.64 5.69 -15.43
N ALA A 134 -4.09 5.84 -14.18
CA ALA A 134 -4.17 7.14 -13.53
C ALA A 134 -2.79 7.82 -13.44
N GLY A 135 -1.76 7.07 -13.05
CA GLY A 135 -0.38 7.55 -13.01
C GLY A 135 0.11 8.03 -14.38
N LEU A 136 -0.17 7.26 -15.45
CA LEU A 136 0.17 7.64 -16.82
C LEU A 136 -0.53 8.93 -17.23
N LEU A 137 -1.84 9.04 -16.99
CA LEU A 137 -2.62 10.24 -17.28
C LEU A 137 -2.08 11.48 -16.54
N THR A 138 -1.59 11.29 -15.32
CA THR A 138 -1.01 12.36 -14.50
C THR A 138 0.41 12.71 -14.93
N ALA A 139 1.19 11.74 -15.41
CA ALA A 139 2.57 11.93 -15.85
C ALA A 139 2.67 12.56 -17.25
N LEU A 140 1.69 12.34 -18.12
CA LEU A 140 1.64 12.93 -19.47
C LEU A 140 1.81 14.47 -19.49
N PRO A 141 1.09 15.26 -18.68
CA PRO A 141 1.33 16.71 -18.62
C PRO A 141 2.67 17.05 -17.96
N ALA A 142 3.14 16.23 -17.02
CA ALA A 142 4.37 16.49 -16.28
C ALA A 142 5.65 16.33 -17.11
N LEU A 143 5.65 15.48 -18.15
CA LEU A 143 6.77 15.34 -19.09
C LEU A 143 7.10 16.64 -19.82
N LYS A 144 6.16 17.60 -19.87
CA LYS A 144 6.34 18.91 -20.50
C LYS A 144 6.74 20.01 -19.52
N MET A 145 6.85 19.72 -18.22
CA MET A 145 7.06 20.72 -17.17
C MET A 145 8.28 20.43 -16.30
N ARG A 146 8.75 21.44 -15.56
CA ARG A 146 9.82 21.28 -14.56
C ARG A 146 9.31 20.41 -13.39
N ALA A 147 10.22 19.72 -12.70
CA ALA A 147 9.89 18.74 -11.64
C ALA A 147 8.92 19.29 -10.57
N ASP A 148 9.03 20.57 -10.23
CA ASP A 148 8.17 21.23 -9.23
C ASP A 148 6.69 21.28 -9.64
N TYR A 149 6.39 21.31 -10.95
CA TYR A 149 5.01 21.31 -11.43
C TYR A 149 4.35 19.94 -11.30
N LEU A 150 5.11 18.85 -11.40
CA LEU A 150 4.58 17.50 -11.16
C LEU A 150 4.06 17.39 -9.73
N ALA A 151 4.77 17.95 -8.75
CA ALA A 151 4.33 17.95 -7.36
C ALA A 151 2.95 18.61 -7.21
N ILE A 152 2.77 19.81 -7.78
CA ILE A 152 1.50 20.56 -7.73
C ILE A 152 0.36 19.74 -8.38
N VAL A 153 0.60 19.17 -9.55
CA VAL A 153 -0.41 18.36 -10.27
C VAL A 153 -0.82 17.14 -9.45
N THR A 154 0.14 16.44 -8.83
CA THR A 154 -0.17 15.27 -7.99
C THR A 154 -1.00 15.63 -6.76
N VAL A 155 -0.71 16.76 -6.09
CA VAL A 155 -1.53 17.26 -4.97
C VAL A 155 -2.95 17.54 -5.43
N ALA A 156 -3.10 18.30 -6.52
CA ALA A 156 -4.42 18.66 -7.05
C ALA A 156 -5.24 17.42 -7.41
N LEU A 157 -4.61 16.42 -8.05
CA LEU A 157 -5.27 15.15 -8.35
C LEU A 157 -5.69 14.41 -7.07
N SER A 158 -4.80 14.31 -6.08
CA SER A 158 -5.11 13.67 -4.79
C SER A 158 -6.25 14.37 -4.07
N GLU A 159 -6.34 15.69 -4.18
CA GLU A 159 -7.43 16.49 -3.64
C GLU A 159 -8.75 16.19 -4.35
N ILE A 160 -8.74 16.20 -5.69
CA ILE A 160 -9.92 15.86 -6.50
C ILE A 160 -10.44 14.47 -6.12
N ILE A 161 -9.56 13.47 -6.01
CA ILE A 161 -9.94 12.10 -5.62
C ILE A 161 -10.59 12.10 -4.22
N ARG A 162 -9.98 12.79 -3.25
CA ARG A 162 -10.52 12.86 -1.89
C ARG A 162 -11.90 13.51 -1.86
N LEU A 163 -12.09 14.60 -2.60
CA LEU A 163 -13.36 15.30 -2.69
C LEU A 163 -14.42 14.42 -3.36
N SER A 164 -14.08 13.75 -4.45
CA SER A 164 -14.98 12.81 -5.13
C SER A 164 -15.45 11.70 -4.19
N ILE A 165 -14.54 11.06 -3.46
CA ILE A 165 -14.89 9.98 -2.52
C ILE A 165 -15.76 10.48 -1.36
N LYS A 166 -15.53 11.70 -0.88
CA LYS A 166 -16.32 12.29 0.23
C LYS A 166 -17.60 12.97 -0.23
N SER A 167 -17.85 13.08 -1.53
CA SER A 167 -19.00 13.81 -2.04
C SER A 167 -20.31 13.03 -1.81
N GLN A 168 -21.29 13.70 -1.20
CA GLN A 168 -22.61 13.13 -0.96
C GLN A 168 -23.43 13.01 -2.26
N SER A 169 -23.25 13.95 -3.19
CA SER A 169 -23.93 13.92 -4.49
C SER A 169 -23.58 12.70 -5.34
N LEU A 170 -22.34 12.18 -5.27
CA LEU A 170 -21.97 10.93 -5.97
C LEU A 170 -22.52 9.68 -5.26
N ALA A 171 -22.83 9.76 -3.98
CA ALA A 171 -23.36 8.64 -3.20
C ALA A 171 -24.86 8.41 -3.45
N GLU A 172 -25.60 9.43 -3.89
CA GLU A 172 -27.04 9.38 -4.16
C GLU A 172 -27.38 8.78 -5.55
N PHE A 173 -26.41 8.66 -6.46
CA PHE A 173 -26.58 7.95 -7.72
C PHE A 173 -26.60 6.43 -7.49
N SER A 174 -27.70 5.91 -6.97
CA SER A 174 -27.99 4.48 -6.96
C SER A 174 -28.38 4.03 -8.39
N PHE A 175 -27.64 3.08 -8.96
CA PHE A 175 -28.07 2.31 -10.12
C PHE A 175 -29.10 1.25 -9.74
#